data_AF-A0A2V6U1F0-F1
#
_entry.id   AF-A0A2V6U1F0-F1
#
_cell.length_a   1.000
_cell.length_b   1.000
_cell.length_c   1.000
_cell.angle_alpha   90.00
_cell.angle_beta   90.00
_cell.angle_gamma   90.00
#
_symmetry.space_group_name_H-M   'P 1'
#
loop_
_entity.id
_entity.type
_entity.pdbx_description
1 polymer ?
#
loop_
_entity_poly.entity_id
_entity_poly.type
_entity_poly.pdbx_seq_one_letter_code
_entity_poly.pdbx_strand_id
1 'polypeptide(L)'
;MIAVTGRRLGLGALAVLLLLGAGAATPAQAQKPRLRVWLLRTYVPDANKALEASIAEWGRQKNVETSVEYFTFDDIETKYVAAIETDSLPDVGQLQTISPSRYHGMGRLMDVSDVVADVERTNGPLLDSALPAIRFGGRFYAVPFNYITDVLFVRTDVFRKAGVPYPKTWEEVREAARRIKAKGVMEYPLGQSWNRSADGYGVFQALLYSYGGGWADARGHYKSIMNDTWRAVVRWASEIYTKDRTVPPDAMAWTGFGNNEAFLGGKIAMTFNGPSIYYVLEKENRPLLPDTLMLVKPAGPAGQNHDVFLLSWGVFNGTKHAELARDLVRFLMSPD
;
A
#
# COMPACT_ATOMS: atom_id res chain seq x y z
N MET A 1 78.94 51.19 -29.60
CA MET A 1 78.48 50.70 -28.29
C MET A 1 77.63 51.80 -27.66
N ILE A 2 76.31 51.72 -27.86
CA ILE A 2 75.38 52.83 -27.65
C ILE A 2 74.19 52.35 -26.82
N ALA A 3 73.95 53.13 -25.76
CA ALA A 3 72.70 53.51 -25.09
C ALA A 3 71.78 52.47 -24.42
N VAL A 4 71.65 52.73 -23.11
CA VAL A 4 70.61 52.32 -22.17
C VAL A 4 69.23 52.82 -22.61
N THR A 5 68.25 51.90 -22.65
CA THR A 5 66.83 52.19 -22.93
C THR A 5 66.07 52.64 -21.69
N GLY A 6 65.42 53.79 -21.79
CA GLY A 6 64.60 54.41 -20.74
C GLY A 6 63.13 53.98 -20.74
N ARG A 7 62.54 53.98 -19.54
CA ARG A 7 61.09 53.87 -19.27
C ARG A 7 60.45 55.27 -19.29
N ARG A 8 59.31 55.42 -19.98
CA ARG A 8 58.26 56.40 -19.67
C ARG A 8 56.89 55.75 -19.88
N LEU A 9 56.10 55.65 -18.81
CA LEU A 9 54.69 55.27 -18.82
C LEU A 9 53.86 56.56 -18.87
N GLY A 10 52.99 56.69 -19.87
CA GLY A 10 52.03 57.77 -20.01
C GLY A 10 50.70 57.44 -19.33
N LEU A 11 50.11 58.46 -18.69
CA LEU A 11 48.72 58.43 -18.19
C LEU A 11 47.73 58.53 -19.36
N GLY A 12 46.71 57.67 -19.36
CA GLY A 12 45.51 57.81 -20.19
C GLY A 12 44.27 57.76 -19.31
N ALA A 13 43.51 58.87 -19.28
CA ALA A 13 42.24 58.99 -18.57
C ALA A 13 41.12 58.26 -19.33
N LEU A 14 40.37 57.39 -18.65
CA LEU A 14 39.15 56.77 -19.19
C LEU A 14 37.92 57.45 -18.59
N ALA A 15 37.13 58.08 -19.45
CA ALA A 15 35.85 58.71 -19.09
C ALA A 15 34.76 57.64 -18.90
N VAL A 16 33.98 57.78 -17.83
CA VAL A 16 32.80 56.97 -17.52
C VAL A 16 31.62 57.47 -18.35
N LEU A 17 31.04 56.61 -19.19
CA LEU A 17 29.72 56.83 -19.79
C LEU A 17 28.68 55.98 -19.07
N LEU A 18 27.80 56.67 -18.31
CA LEU A 18 26.57 56.12 -17.74
C LEU A 18 25.55 55.89 -18.87
N LEU A 19 25.27 54.63 -19.17
CA LEU A 19 24.08 54.21 -19.92
C LEU A 19 23.00 53.78 -18.91
N LEU A 20 22.06 54.69 -18.62
CA LEU A 20 20.80 54.39 -17.97
C LEU A 20 19.93 53.58 -18.94
N GLY A 21 20.17 52.27 -19.00
CA GLY A 21 19.23 51.32 -19.60
C GLY A 21 18.08 51.07 -18.63
N ALA A 22 16.92 51.66 -18.89
CA ALA A 22 15.66 51.25 -18.28
C ALA A 22 15.33 49.82 -18.74
N GLY A 23 15.92 48.83 -18.09
CA GLY A 23 15.55 47.43 -18.25
C GLY A 23 14.16 47.24 -17.67
N ALA A 24 13.16 47.07 -18.54
CA ALA A 24 11.87 46.52 -18.14
C ALA A 24 12.15 45.17 -17.48
N ALA A 25 11.98 45.08 -16.16
CA ALA A 25 12.01 43.83 -15.45
C ALA A 25 10.87 42.97 -16.00
N THR A 26 11.20 41.98 -16.83
CA THR A 26 10.30 40.87 -17.11
C THR A 26 9.82 40.33 -15.76
N PRO A 27 8.51 40.32 -15.47
CA PRO A 27 8.03 39.79 -14.21
C PRO A 27 8.52 38.34 -14.12
N ALA A 28 9.29 38.03 -13.07
CA ALA A 28 9.71 36.67 -12.79
C ALA A 28 8.44 35.82 -12.74
N GLN A 29 8.32 34.88 -13.68
CA GLN A 29 7.17 33.99 -13.74
C GLN A 29 7.16 33.21 -12.42
N ALA A 30 6.18 33.49 -11.56
CA ALA A 30 6.07 32.86 -10.26
C ALA A 30 6.12 31.34 -10.45
N GLN A 31 7.11 30.70 -9.83
CA GLN A 31 7.30 29.26 -9.96
C GLN A 31 6.05 28.57 -9.44
N LYS A 32 5.48 27.66 -10.25
CA LYS A 32 4.26 26.95 -9.87
C LYS A 32 4.52 26.20 -8.54
N PRO A 33 3.56 26.21 -7.59
CA PRO A 33 3.66 25.36 -6.41
C PRO A 33 3.88 23.91 -6.85
N ARG A 34 4.74 23.17 -6.14
CA ARG A 34 5.02 21.77 -6.41
C ARG A 34 4.57 20.92 -5.23
N LEU A 35 3.70 19.94 -5.47
CA LEU A 35 3.17 19.02 -4.48
C LEU A 35 3.73 17.62 -4.69
N ARG A 36 4.36 17.04 -3.66
CA ARG A 36 4.89 15.67 -3.65
C ARG A 36 3.83 14.71 -3.11
N VAL A 37 3.58 13.63 -3.85
CA VAL A 37 2.55 12.64 -3.53
C VAL A 37 3.18 11.24 -3.54
N TRP A 38 3.04 10.51 -2.44
CA TRP A 38 3.51 9.13 -2.33
C TRP A 38 2.35 8.13 -2.37
N LEU A 39 2.44 7.14 -3.26
CA LEU A 39 1.36 6.19 -3.54
C LEU A 39 1.80 4.74 -3.34
N LEU A 40 0.84 3.87 -3.03
CA LEU A 40 1.01 2.41 -3.01
C LEU A 40 0.80 1.84 -4.41
N ARG A 41 1.72 0.98 -4.84
CA ARG A 41 1.65 0.25 -6.11
C ARG A 41 0.83 -1.02 -5.91
N THR A 42 -0.34 -1.09 -6.55
CA THR A 42 -1.17 -2.29 -6.58
C THR A 42 -0.79 -3.22 -7.74
N TYR A 43 -1.24 -4.48 -7.69
CA TYR A 43 -1.11 -5.42 -8.81
C TYR A 43 -1.95 -5.02 -10.03
N VAL A 44 -2.87 -4.06 -9.91
CA VAL A 44 -3.81 -3.65 -10.96
C VAL A 44 -3.29 -2.37 -11.66
N PRO A 45 -2.66 -2.46 -12.85
CA PRO A 45 -2.02 -1.31 -13.47
C PRO A 45 -3.01 -0.20 -13.85
N ASP A 46 -4.24 -0.55 -14.22
CA ASP A 46 -5.26 0.41 -14.62
C ASP A 46 -5.71 1.28 -13.43
N ALA A 47 -5.79 0.70 -12.23
CA ALA A 47 -6.09 1.46 -11.00
C ALA A 47 -4.96 2.43 -10.68
N ASN A 48 -3.70 1.99 -10.80
CA ASN A 48 -2.53 2.85 -10.59
C ASN A 48 -2.54 4.04 -11.59
N LYS A 49 -2.81 3.78 -12.88
CA LYS A 49 -2.89 4.81 -13.92
C LYS A 49 -4.06 5.77 -13.71
N ALA A 50 -5.23 5.27 -13.32
CA ALA A 50 -6.39 6.09 -13.05
C ALA A 50 -6.10 7.09 -11.93
N LEU A 51 -5.48 6.63 -10.83
CA LEU A 51 -5.10 7.50 -9.72
C LEU A 51 -4.04 8.54 -10.12
N GLU A 52 -3.01 8.15 -10.87
CA GLU A 52 -2.01 9.08 -11.42
C GLU A 52 -2.68 10.15 -12.30
N ALA A 53 -3.65 9.75 -13.14
CA ALA A 53 -4.39 10.65 -14.01
C ALA A 53 -5.26 11.64 -13.22
N SER A 54 -5.95 11.19 -12.16
CA SER A 54 -6.74 12.07 -11.29
C SER A 54 -5.87 13.12 -10.60
N ILE A 55 -4.68 12.73 -10.09
CA ILE A 55 -3.74 13.68 -9.47
C ILE A 55 -3.22 14.68 -10.50
N ALA A 56 -2.85 14.21 -11.70
CA ALA A 56 -2.41 15.08 -12.78
C ALA A 56 -3.50 16.07 -13.21
N GLU A 57 -4.75 15.60 -13.31
CA GLU A 57 -5.90 16.42 -13.66
C GLU A 57 -6.12 17.55 -12.65
N TRP A 58 -6.16 17.21 -11.37
CA TRP A 58 -6.22 18.19 -10.30
C TRP A 58 -5.09 19.22 -10.38
N GLY A 59 -3.85 18.75 -10.63
CA GLY A 59 -2.69 19.62 -10.81
C GLY A 59 -2.87 20.62 -11.95
N ARG A 60 -3.43 20.20 -13.09
CA ARG A 60 -3.76 21.11 -14.21
C ARG A 60 -4.81 22.13 -13.80
N GLN A 61 -5.89 21.71 -13.14
CA GLN A 61 -6.99 22.59 -12.72
C GLN A 61 -6.53 23.66 -11.71
N LYS A 62 -5.63 23.29 -10.78
CA LYS A 62 -5.11 24.20 -9.74
C LYS A 62 -3.83 24.93 -10.13
N ASN A 63 -3.31 24.69 -11.33
CA ASN A 63 -2.02 25.22 -11.80
C ASN A 63 -0.85 24.85 -10.85
N VAL A 64 -0.84 23.61 -10.38
CA VAL A 64 0.16 23.01 -9.46
C VAL A 64 0.95 21.93 -10.19
N GLU A 65 2.27 21.89 -9.97
CA GLU A 65 3.11 20.77 -10.42
C GLU A 65 2.99 19.60 -9.43
N THR A 66 2.64 18.41 -9.90
CA THR A 66 2.53 17.22 -9.05
C THR A 66 3.69 16.26 -9.29
N SER A 67 4.34 15.80 -8.22
CA SER A 67 5.44 14.84 -8.25
C SER A 67 4.99 13.56 -7.56
N VAL A 68 4.58 12.57 -8.35
CA VAL A 68 4.09 11.27 -7.84
C VAL A 68 5.24 10.27 -7.77
N GLU A 69 5.41 9.64 -6.61
CA GLU A 69 6.32 8.52 -6.40
C GLU A 69 5.53 7.30 -5.91
N TYR A 70 5.91 6.12 -6.39
CA TYR A 70 5.27 4.87 -6.00
C TYR A 70 6.19 3.99 -5.19
N PHE A 71 5.59 3.35 -4.21
CA PHE A 71 6.21 2.35 -3.36
C PHE A 71 5.33 1.12 -3.32
N THR A 72 5.93 -0.04 -3.13
CA THR A 72 5.20 -1.27 -2.84
C THR A 72 4.62 -1.23 -1.42
N PHE A 73 3.70 -2.15 -1.14
CA PHE A 73 3.19 -2.35 0.22
C PHE A 73 4.29 -2.81 1.20
N ASP A 74 5.40 -3.36 0.68
CA ASP A 74 6.50 -3.90 1.49
C ASP A 74 7.52 -2.81 1.90
N ASP A 75 7.69 -1.74 1.12
CA ASP A 75 8.75 -0.75 1.32
C ASP A 75 8.27 0.66 1.70
N ILE A 76 7.00 1.01 1.47
CA ILE A 76 6.50 2.38 1.72
C ILE A 76 6.72 2.83 3.19
N GLU A 77 6.54 1.93 4.16
CA GLU A 77 6.74 2.24 5.58
C GLU A 77 8.19 2.58 5.88
N THR A 78 9.13 1.82 5.30
CA THR A 78 10.57 2.10 5.44
C THR A 78 10.91 3.46 4.82
N LYS A 79 10.28 3.82 3.70
CA LYS A 79 10.47 5.12 3.04
C LYS A 79 9.95 6.27 3.89
N TYR A 80 8.78 6.14 4.49
CA TYR A 80 8.26 7.15 5.42
C TYR A 80 9.16 7.32 6.64
N VAL A 81 9.63 6.22 7.25
CA VAL A 81 10.55 6.28 8.40
C VAL A 81 11.85 7.03 8.04
N ALA A 82 12.48 6.69 6.91
CA ALA A 82 13.67 7.39 6.45
C ALA A 82 13.40 8.87 6.10
N ALA A 83 12.24 9.18 5.55
CA ALA A 83 11.83 10.56 5.26
C ALA A 83 11.56 11.38 6.53
N ILE A 84 11.08 10.76 7.60
CA ILE A 84 10.92 11.41 8.90
C ILE A 84 12.29 11.79 9.49
N GLU A 85 13.29 10.93 9.38
CA GLU A 85 14.65 11.17 9.88
C GLU A 85 15.35 12.33 9.15
N THR A 86 15.01 12.54 7.88
CA THR A 86 15.62 13.55 7.00
C THR A 86 14.74 14.77 6.77
N ASP A 87 13.60 14.87 7.47
CA ASP A 87 12.59 15.92 7.30
C ASP A 87 12.16 16.13 5.83
N SER A 88 12.01 15.01 5.11
CA SER A 88 11.78 14.98 3.65
C SER A 88 10.48 14.26 3.25
N LEU A 89 9.53 14.16 4.17
CA LEU A 89 8.19 13.61 3.93
C LEU A 89 7.50 14.24 2.70
N PRO A 90 6.61 13.50 2.00
CA PRO A 90 5.77 14.08 0.95
C PRO A 90 4.74 15.03 1.56
N ASP A 91 4.07 15.81 0.71
CA ASP A 91 2.96 16.67 1.16
C ASP A 91 1.71 15.84 1.46
N VAL A 92 1.39 14.91 0.54
CA VAL A 92 0.28 13.95 0.65
C VAL A 92 0.83 12.54 0.45
N GLY A 93 0.31 11.57 1.19
CA GLY A 93 0.71 10.18 0.98
C GLY A 93 -0.36 9.18 1.36
N GLN A 94 -0.35 8.03 0.68
CA GLN A 94 -1.16 6.89 1.09
C GLN A 94 -0.55 6.23 2.32
N LEU A 95 -1.41 5.87 3.26
CA LEU A 95 -1.10 5.27 4.54
C LEU A 95 -1.77 3.90 4.62
N GLN A 96 -1.03 2.89 5.09
CA GLN A 96 -1.56 1.56 5.39
C GLN A 96 -2.24 1.55 6.77
N THR A 97 -2.98 0.48 7.10
CA THR A 97 -3.88 0.39 8.27
C THR A 97 -3.36 1.00 9.58
N ILE A 98 -2.10 0.74 9.95
CA ILE A 98 -1.52 1.19 11.23
C ILE A 98 -0.82 2.56 11.11
N SER A 99 -0.49 2.97 9.89
CA SER A 99 0.36 4.14 9.63
C SER A 99 -0.24 5.45 10.12
N PRO A 100 -1.57 5.72 10.05
CA PRO A 100 -2.13 6.95 10.60
C PRO A 100 -1.93 7.06 12.12
N SER A 101 -2.18 5.99 12.88
CA SER A 101 -1.96 5.99 14.34
C SER A 101 -0.49 6.21 14.70
N ARG A 102 0.41 5.52 13.98
CA ARG A 102 1.87 5.63 14.15
C ARG A 102 2.34 7.06 13.89
N TYR A 103 2.02 7.63 12.72
CA TYR A 103 2.54 8.93 12.32
C TYR A 103 1.83 10.09 13.02
N HIS A 104 0.57 9.93 13.44
CA HIS A 104 -0.07 10.84 14.38
C HIS A 104 0.69 10.88 15.71
N GLY A 105 1.00 9.71 16.30
CA GLY A 105 1.76 9.61 17.55
C GLY A 105 3.17 10.20 17.48
N MET A 106 3.75 10.29 16.27
CA MET A 106 5.03 10.96 16.00
C MET A 106 4.87 12.46 15.68
N GLY A 107 3.65 13.01 15.69
CA GLY A 107 3.38 14.41 15.36
C GLY A 107 3.59 14.76 13.90
N ARG A 108 3.48 13.79 12.97
CA ARG A 108 3.80 13.97 11.55
C ARG A 108 2.59 14.21 10.65
N LEU A 109 1.38 14.01 11.15
CA LEU A 109 0.13 14.21 10.39
C LEU A 109 -0.62 15.46 10.82
N MET A 110 -1.22 16.14 9.85
CA MET A 110 -2.14 17.25 10.07
C MET A 110 -3.52 16.74 10.53
N ASP A 111 -4.23 17.58 11.28
CA ASP A 111 -5.65 17.39 11.54
C ASP A 111 -6.46 17.65 10.25
N VAL A 112 -7.13 16.62 9.74
CA VAL A 112 -7.92 16.65 8.50
C VAL A 112 -9.43 16.51 8.77
N SER A 113 -9.89 16.87 9.96
CA SER A 113 -11.30 16.73 10.37
C SER A 113 -12.27 17.49 9.46
N ASP A 114 -11.88 18.64 8.94
CA ASP A 114 -12.62 19.42 7.94
C ASP A 114 -12.74 18.67 6.60
N VAL A 115 -11.66 18.03 6.15
CA VAL A 115 -11.66 17.22 4.92
C VAL A 115 -12.58 16.02 5.10
N VAL A 116 -12.51 15.33 6.25
CA VAL A 116 -13.41 14.21 6.56
C VAL A 116 -14.87 14.66 6.56
N ALA A 117 -15.19 15.81 7.17
CA ALA A 117 -16.56 16.33 7.17
C ALA A 117 -17.08 16.62 5.75
N ASP A 118 -16.23 17.14 4.86
CA ASP A 118 -16.58 17.35 3.45
C ASP A 118 -16.79 16.04 2.69
N VAL A 119 -15.94 15.05 2.94
CA VAL A 119 -16.05 13.71 2.36
C VAL A 119 -17.34 13.03 2.84
N GLU A 120 -17.65 13.08 4.13
CA GLU A 120 -18.87 12.48 4.66
C GLU A 120 -20.14 13.15 4.13
N ARG A 121 -20.11 14.48 3.95
CA ARG A 121 -21.20 15.23 3.34
C ARG A 121 -21.48 14.79 1.90
N THR A 122 -20.45 14.37 1.17
CA THR A 122 -20.54 14.03 -0.25
C THR A 122 -20.80 12.53 -0.47
N ASN A 123 -20.13 11.68 0.30
CA ASN A 123 -20.09 10.22 0.08
C ASN A 123 -20.88 9.42 1.12
N GLY A 124 -21.43 10.09 2.14
CA GLY A 124 -22.04 9.44 3.29
C GLY A 124 -21.03 9.12 4.40
N PRO A 125 -21.51 8.60 5.54
CA PRO A 125 -20.70 8.43 6.74
C PRO A 125 -19.55 7.44 6.51
N LEU A 126 -18.44 7.66 7.21
CA LEU A 126 -17.36 6.69 7.25
C LEU A 126 -17.83 5.38 7.92
N LEU A 127 -17.22 4.25 7.53
CA LEU A 127 -17.44 3.01 8.24
C LEU A 127 -16.82 3.08 9.64
N ASP A 128 -17.59 2.67 10.66
CA ASP A 128 -17.13 2.67 12.06
C ASP A 128 -15.83 1.88 12.26
N SER A 129 -15.58 0.86 11.43
CA SER A 129 -14.35 0.07 11.44
C SER A 129 -13.10 0.88 11.05
N ALA A 130 -13.23 2.04 10.41
CA ALA A 130 -12.10 2.93 10.09
C ALA A 130 -11.63 3.72 11.31
N LEU A 131 -12.57 4.10 12.19
CA LEU A 131 -12.35 5.09 13.24
C LEU A 131 -11.17 4.78 14.16
N PRO A 132 -10.95 3.52 14.61
CA PRO A 132 -9.82 3.19 15.47
C PRO A 132 -8.45 3.46 14.84
N ALA A 133 -8.36 3.46 13.51
CA ALA A 133 -7.12 3.69 12.78
C ALA A 133 -6.84 5.16 12.51
N ILE A 134 -7.87 6.01 12.39
CA ILE A 134 -7.73 7.38 11.85
C ILE A 134 -8.12 8.50 12.82
N ARG A 135 -8.86 8.19 13.90
CA ARG A 135 -9.45 9.19 14.79
C ARG A 135 -8.81 9.15 16.18
N PHE A 136 -8.23 10.27 16.60
CA PHE A 136 -7.52 10.41 17.87
C PHE A 136 -7.93 11.72 18.55
N GLY A 137 -8.24 11.65 19.85
CA GLY A 137 -8.64 12.85 20.61
C GLY A 137 -9.84 13.61 20.02
N GLY A 138 -10.76 12.89 19.36
CA GLY A 138 -11.94 13.47 18.71
C GLY A 138 -11.70 14.04 17.30
N ARG A 139 -10.45 14.12 16.84
CA ARG A 139 -10.04 14.65 15.53
C ARG A 139 -9.58 13.55 14.58
N PHE A 140 -9.61 13.82 13.28
CA PHE A 140 -9.16 12.89 12.24
C PHE A 140 -7.76 13.28 11.74
N TYR A 141 -6.90 12.28 11.55
CA TYR A 141 -5.52 12.46 11.08
C TYR A 141 -5.22 11.73 9.76
N ALA A 142 -6.22 11.09 9.18
CA ALA A 142 -6.19 10.57 7.83
C ALA A 142 -7.61 10.45 7.27
N VAL A 143 -7.74 10.43 5.95
CA VAL A 143 -9.01 10.28 5.23
C VAL A 143 -9.07 8.87 4.62
N PRO A 144 -9.89 7.95 5.13
CA PRO A 144 -9.96 6.58 4.61
C PRO A 144 -10.61 6.58 3.22
N PHE A 145 -10.08 5.80 2.30
CA PHE A 145 -10.60 5.76 0.91
C PHE A 145 -10.83 4.36 0.36
N ASN A 146 -10.19 3.33 0.93
CA ASN A 146 -10.30 1.97 0.40
C ASN A 146 -10.12 0.93 1.51
N TYR A 147 -10.94 -0.12 1.45
CA TYR A 147 -10.73 -1.38 2.14
C TYR A 147 -10.33 -2.46 1.15
N ILE A 148 -9.13 -3.01 1.31
CA ILE A 148 -8.73 -4.22 0.59
C ILE A 148 -8.96 -5.38 1.53
N THR A 149 -9.91 -6.24 1.17
CA THR A 149 -10.21 -7.48 1.89
C THR A 149 -9.71 -8.66 1.08
N ASP A 150 -8.99 -9.55 1.75
CA ASP A 150 -8.59 -10.79 1.13
C ASP A 150 -9.66 -11.87 1.26
N VAL A 151 -9.74 -12.73 0.25
CA VAL A 151 -10.62 -13.91 0.16
C VAL A 151 -9.79 -15.16 -0.11
N LEU A 152 -10.42 -16.33 -0.03
CA LEU A 152 -9.83 -17.59 -0.50
C LEU A 152 -10.24 -17.83 -1.95
N PHE A 153 -9.28 -17.74 -2.88
CA PHE A 153 -9.48 -18.18 -4.26
C PHE A 153 -9.36 -19.70 -4.35
N VAL A 154 -10.28 -20.34 -5.09
CA VAL A 154 -10.25 -21.77 -5.35
C VAL A 154 -10.45 -22.10 -6.83
N ARG A 155 -9.76 -23.14 -7.31
CA ARG A 155 -9.93 -23.75 -8.64
C ARG A 155 -10.98 -24.86 -8.61
N THR A 156 -12.20 -24.54 -9.03
CA THR A 156 -13.36 -25.43 -8.95
C THR A 156 -13.18 -26.73 -9.75
N ASP A 157 -12.46 -26.68 -10.89
CA ASP A 157 -12.10 -27.86 -11.68
C ASP A 157 -11.15 -28.80 -10.94
N VAL A 158 -10.16 -28.27 -10.22
CA VAL A 158 -9.24 -29.03 -9.38
C VAL A 158 -9.99 -29.71 -8.24
N PHE A 159 -10.87 -28.98 -7.55
CA PHE A 159 -11.69 -29.53 -6.48
C PHE A 159 -12.66 -30.61 -6.97
N ARG A 160 -13.32 -30.39 -8.12
CA ARG A 160 -14.21 -31.36 -8.76
C ARG A 160 -13.45 -32.63 -9.16
N LYS A 161 -12.28 -32.51 -9.79
CA LYS A 161 -11.44 -33.65 -10.18
C LYS A 161 -10.94 -34.42 -8.96
N ALA A 162 -10.63 -33.72 -7.87
CA ALA A 162 -10.23 -34.33 -6.62
C ALA A 162 -11.41 -34.87 -5.80
N GLY A 163 -12.67 -34.54 -6.11
CA GLY A 163 -13.83 -34.91 -5.30
C GLY A 163 -13.70 -34.45 -3.84
N VAL A 164 -13.20 -33.23 -3.63
CA VAL A 164 -12.99 -32.61 -2.32
C VAL A 164 -13.99 -31.46 -2.15
N PRO A 165 -14.67 -31.32 -1.00
CA PRO A 165 -15.56 -30.17 -0.76
C PRO A 165 -14.76 -28.88 -0.57
N TYR A 166 -15.39 -27.74 -0.82
CA TYR A 166 -14.77 -26.44 -0.55
C TYR A 166 -14.58 -26.23 0.96
N PRO A 167 -13.40 -25.74 1.39
CA PRO A 167 -13.08 -25.61 2.80
C PRO A 167 -13.74 -24.38 3.41
N LYS A 168 -14.12 -24.49 4.68
CA LYS A 168 -14.69 -23.43 5.52
C LYS A 168 -13.82 -23.12 6.73
N THR A 169 -12.87 -23.99 7.07
CA THR A 169 -11.91 -23.79 8.17
C THR A 169 -10.46 -23.89 7.70
N TRP A 170 -9.52 -23.31 8.45
CA TRP A 170 -8.09 -23.39 8.14
C TRP A 170 -7.59 -24.83 8.08
N GLU A 171 -8.10 -25.70 8.96
CA GLU A 171 -7.85 -27.13 8.96
C GLU A 171 -8.40 -27.80 7.70
N GLU A 172 -9.59 -27.42 7.25
CA GLU A 172 -10.17 -27.93 6.00
C GLU A 172 -9.39 -27.47 4.77
N VAL A 173 -8.83 -26.25 4.75
CA VAL A 173 -7.92 -25.80 3.67
C VAL A 173 -6.70 -26.72 3.61
N ARG A 174 -6.06 -26.97 4.76
CA ARG A 174 -4.90 -27.85 4.86
C ARG A 174 -5.23 -29.30 4.45
N GLU A 175 -6.39 -29.82 4.87
CA GLU A 175 -6.89 -31.14 4.48
C GLU A 175 -7.19 -31.24 2.99
N ALA A 176 -7.87 -30.23 2.43
CA ALA A 176 -8.17 -30.18 1.00
C ALA A 176 -6.88 -30.21 0.18
N ALA A 177 -5.88 -29.44 0.58
CA ALA A 177 -4.57 -29.43 -0.08
C ALA A 177 -3.90 -30.81 -0.05
N ARG A 178 -3.88 -31.47 1.12
CA ARG A 178 -3.34 -32.83 1.25
C ARG A 178 -4.08 -33.84 0.38
N ARG A 179 -5.41 -33.78 0.31
CA ARG A 179 -6.23 -34.70 -0.50
C ARG A 179 -6.02 -34.49 -2.00
N ILE A 180 -6.01 -33.24 -2.46
CA ILE A 180 -5.77 -32.90 -3.86
C ILE A 180 -4.39 -33.43 -4.30
N LYS A 181 -3.36 -33.23 -3.46
CA LYS A 181 -2.01 -33.74 -3.71
C LYS A 181 -1.96 -35.27 -3.71
N ALA A 182 -2.53 -35.92 -2.69
CA ALA A 182 -2.53 -37.39 -2.56
C ALA A 182 -3.25 -38.10 -3.72
N LYS A 183 -4.25 -37.45 -4.34
CA LYS A 183 -4.93 -37.94 -5.54
C LYS A 183 -4.16 -37.69 -6.84
N GLY A 184 -2.97 -37.07 -6.77
CA GLY A 184 -2.15 -36.73 -7.93
C GLY A 184 -2.78 -35.68 -8.85
N VAL A 185 -3.75 -34.91 -8.35
CA VAL A 185 -4.45 -33.90 -9.17
C VAL A 185 -3.58 -32.66 -9.36
N MET A 186 -2.84 -32.26 -8.32
CA MET A 186 -1.91 -31.14 -8.37
C MET A 186 -0.83 -31.32 -7.29
N GLU A 187 0.43 -31.07 -7.65
CA GLU A 187 1.57 -31.25 -6.75
C GLU A 187 1.59 -30.23 -5.60
N TYR A 188 1.19 -28.99 -5.88
CA TYR A 188 1.15 -27.89 -4.91
C TYR A 188 -0.22 -27.20 -4.87
N PRO A 189 -1.21 -27.78 -4.19
CA PRO A 189 -2.58 -27.24 -4.23
C PRO A 189 -2.78 -25.91 -3.50
N LEU A 190 -1.92 -25.56 -2.55
CA LEU A 190 -2.01 -24.31 -1.80
C LEU A 190 -0.80 -23.43 -2.12
N GLY A 191 -1.01 -22.18 -2.53
CA GLY A 191 0.07 -21.21 -2.70
C GLY A 191 -0.11 -20.04 -1.76
N GLN A 192 0.71 -19.96 -0.73
CA GLN A 192 0.79 -18.82 0.15
C GLN A 192 2.25 -18.64 0.56
N SER A 193 2.70 -17.40 0.72
CA SER A 193 3.97 -17.10 1.37
C SER A 193 3.73 -16.87 2.86
N TRP A 194 4.52 -17.51 3.73
CA TRP A 194 4.58 -17.20 5.17
C TRP A 194 5.83 -16.42 5.53
N ASN A 195 6.00 -15.28 4.86
CA ASN A 195 7.17 -14.42 4.96
C ASN A 195 6.79 -12.98 5.35
N ARG A 196 7.74 -12.05 5.16
CA ARG A 196 7.61 -10.63 5.54
C ARG A 196 6.92 -9.75 4.50
N SER A 197 6.43 -10.32 3.39
CA SER A 197 5.58 -9.56 2.45
C SER A 197 4.27 -9.15 3.11
N ALA A 198 3.64 -8.11 2.60
CA ALA A 198 2.34 -7.62 3.07
C ALA A 198 1.28 -8.73 3.05
N ASP A 199 1.17 -9.48 1.95
CA ASP A 199 0.28 -10.63 1.82
C ASP A 199 0.62 -11.73 2.85
N GLY A 200 1.91 -12.06 3.00
CA GLY A 200 2.34 -13.06 3.97
C GLY A 200 2.01 -12.68 5.41
N TYR A 201 2.17 -11.40 5.76
CA TYR A 201 1.79 -10.88 7.06
C TYR A 201 0.27 -10.87 7.27
N GLY A 202 -0.49 -10.38 6.28
CA GLY A 202 -1.96 -10.27 6.35
C GLY A 202 -2.62 -11.62 6.58
N VAL A 203 -2.29 -12.61 5.76
CA VAL A 203 -2.89 -13.94 5.90
C VAL A 203 -2.45 -14.60 7.22
N PHE A 204 -1.25 -14.28 7.75
CA PHE A 204 -0.74 -14.85 9.01
C PHE A 204 -1.53 -14.26 10.17
N GLN A 205 -1.81 -12.96 10.10
CA GLN A 205 -2.66 -12.28 11.05
C GLN A 205 -4.08 -12.86 11.04
N ALA A 206 -4.67 -13.11 9.87
CA ALA A 206 -5.99 -13.73 9.77
C ALA A 206 -6.03 -15.13 10.42
N LEU A 207 -5.01 -15.95 10.18
CA LEU A 207 -4.87 -17.27 10.83
C LEU A 207 -4.72 -17.11 12.36
N LEU A 208 -3.81 -16.25 12.81
CA LEU A 208 -3.56 -16.01 14.23
C LEU A 208 -4.83 -15.58 14.98
N TYR A 209 -5.58 -14.63 14.41
CA TYR A 209 -6.75 -14.06 15.04
C TYR A 209 -7.92 -15.06 15.02
N SER A 210 -8.02 -15.87 13.96
CA SER A 210 -8.96 -17.00 13.88
C SER A 210 -8.70 -18.09 14.93
N TYR A 211 -7.48 -18.15 15.48
CA TYR A 211 -7.10 -19.03 16.59
C TYR A 211 -7.21 -18.36 17.97
N GLY A 212 -7.66 -17.10 18.04
CA GLY A 212 -7.81 -16.34 19.27
C GLY A 212 -6.53 -15.65 19.73
N GLY A 213 -5.51 -15.63 18.87
CA GLY A 213 -4.27 -14.90 19.09
C GLY A 213 -4.41 -13.42 18.76
N GLY A 214 -3.34 -12.68 18.98
CA GLY A 214 -3.27 -11.25 18.68
C GLY A 214 -2.00 -10.61 19.22
N TRP A 215 -1.76 -9.37 18.80
CA TRP A 215 -0.57 -8.60 19.20
C TRP A 215 -0.77 -7.89 20.54
N ALA A 216 -1.94 -7.28 20.73
CA ALA A 216 -2.29 -6.52 21.92
C ALA A 216 -3.72 -6.83 22.38
N ASP A 217 -4.05 -6.46 23.62
CA ASP A 217 -5.43 -6.39 24.09
C ASP A 217 -6.14 -5.11 23.63
N ALA A 218 -7.42 -4.97 23.96
CA ALA A 218 -8.22 -3.79 23.61
C ALA A 218 -7.73 -2.48 24.27
N ARG A 219 -6.84 -2.56 25.26
CA ARG A 219 -6.21 -1.41 25.92
C ARG A 219 -4.83 -1.09 25.34
N GLY A 220 -4.36 -1.86 24.36
CA GLY A 220 -3.05 -1.70 23.73
C GLY A 220 -1.90 -2.38 24.49
N HIS A 221 -2.18 -3.19 25.51
CA HIS A 221 -1.12 -3.95 26.18
C HIS A 221 -0.70 -5.14 25.32
N TYR A 222 0.59 -5.25 25.05
CA TYR A 222 1.14 -6.37 24.29
C TYR A 222 0.86 -7.70 24.98
N LYS A 223 0.34 -8.67 24.22
CA LYS A 223 0.16 -10.05 24.67
C LYS A 223 1.46 -10.82 24.46
N SER A 224 1.81 -11.69 25.41
CA SER A 224 2.94 -12.60 25.21
C SER A 224 2.70 -13.48 23.99
N ILE A 225 3.68 -13.52 23.08
CA ILE A 225 3.68 -14.42 21.92
C ILE A 225 4.12 -15.85 22.29
N MET A 226 4.59 -16.07 23.52
CA MET A 226 5.10 -17.36 24.00
C MET A 226 3.98 -18.20 24.63
N ASN A 227 2.94 -18.51 23.86
CA ASN A 227 1.76 -19.26 24.33
C ASN A 227 1.32 -20.37 23.36
N ASP A 228 0.35 -21.19 23.77
CA ASP A 228 -0.10 -22.34 22.98
C ASP A 228 -0.78 -21.95 21.67
N THR A 229 -1.50 -20.83 21.64
CA THR A 229 -2.13 -20.31 20.42
C THR A 229 -1.09 -19.99 19.36
N TRP A 230 -0.04 -19.25 19.74
CA TRP A 230 1.07 -18.95 18.83
C TRP A 230 1.83 -20.20 18.39
N ARG A 231 2.08 -21.15 19.31
CA ARG A 231 2.68 -22.45 18.95
C ARG A 231 1.83 -23.22 17.94
N ALA A 232 0.50 -23.22 18.09
CA ALA A 232 -0.41 -23.89 17.16
C ALA A 232 -0.38 -23.24 15.78
N VAL A 233 -0.44 -21.91 15.71
CA VAL A 233 -0.40 -21.13 14.47
C VAL A 233 0.93 -21.31 13.73
N VAL A 234 2.06 -21.17 14.43
CA VAL A 234 3.39 -21.36 13.82
C VAL A 234 3.57 -22.81 13.35
N ARG A 235 3.06 -23.79 14.11
CA ARG A 235 3.08 -25.20 13.70
C ARG A 235 2.24 -25.41 12.44
N TRP A 236 1.03 -24.88 12.38
CA TRP A 236 0.17 -24.96 11.20
C TRP A 236 0.89 -24.36 9.97
N ALA A 237 1.41 -23.14 10.12
CA ALA A 237 2.12 -22.42 9.06
C ALA A 237 3.40 -23.15 8.61
N SER A 238 4.11 -23.81 9.52
CA SER A 238 5.33 -24.56 9.21
C SER A 238 5.04 -25.92 8.57
N GLU A 239 4.01 -26.63 9.04
CA GLU A 239 3.75 -28.02 8.63
C GLU A 239 3.19 -28.11 7.19
N ILE A 240 2.50 -27.09 6.67
CA ILE A 240 2.05 -27.09 5.27
C ILE A 240 3.23 -27.18 4.28
N TYR A 241 4.41 -26.66 4.66
CA TYR A 241 5.65 -26.77 3.90
C TYR A 241 6.44 -28.02 4.27
N THR A 242 6.75 -28.21 5.55
CA THR A 242 7.75 -29.18 5.99
C THR A 242 7.24 -30.61 6.02
N LYS A 243 5.97 -30.79 6.37
CA LYS A 243 5.33 -32.11 6.54
C LYS A 243 4.42 -32.44 5.37
N ASP A 244 3.48 -31.56 5.06
CA ASP A 244 2.46 -31.81 4.05
C ASP A 244 3.01 -31.58 2.63
N ARG A 245 4.01 -30.69 2.50
CA ARG A 245 4.64 -30.30 1.22
C ARG A 245 3.60 -29.90 0.17
N THR A 246 2.53 -29.24 0.59
CA THR A 246 1.39 -28.85 -0.28
C THR A 246 1.54 -27.48 -0.91
N VAL A 247 2.61 -26.77 -0.56
CA VAL A 247 2.95 -25.43 -1.01
C VAL A 247 4.24 -25.46 -1.84
N PRO A 248 4.37 -24.65 -2.91
CA PRO A 248 5.61 -24.57 -3.67
C PRO A 248 6.81 -24.25 -2.76
N PRO A 249 7.95 -24.94 -2.90
CA PRO A 249 9.10 -24.78 -2.00
C PRO A 249 9.73 -23.39 -2.08
N ASP A 250 9.54 -22.68 -3.19
CA ASP A 250 10.00 -21.31 -3.43
C ASP A 250 9.05 -20.24 -2.86
N ALA A 251 7.87 -20.61 -2.35
CA ALA A 251 6.86 -19.64 -1.93
C ALA A 251 7.31 -18.72 -0.77
N MET A 252 8.30 -19.14 0.03
CA MET A 252 8.91 -18.29 1.04
C MET A 252 9.70 -17.10 0.46
N ALA A 253 10.12 -17.19 -0.80
CA ALA A 253 10.84 -16.13 -1.53
C ALA A 253 9.91 -15.25 -2.38
N TRP A 254 8.60 -15.54 -2.42
CA TRP A 254 7.65 -14.72 -3.17
C TRP A 254 7.50 -13.32 -2.57
N THR A 255 7.29 -12.35 -3.46
CA THR A 255 6.83 -10.99 -3.10
C THR A 255 5.32 -11.00 -2.81
N GLY A 256 4.75 -9.84 -2.46
CA GLY A 256 3.29 -9.66 -2.35
C GLY A 256 2.50 -9.92 -3.65
N PHE A 257 3.15 -10.22 -4.78
CA PHE A 257 2.47 -10.59 -6.03
C PHE A 257 2.64 -12.06 -6.41
N GLY A 258 3.52 -12.82 -5.76
CA GLY A 258 3.89 -14.16 -6.22
C GLY A 258 2.73 -15.17 -6.17
N ASN A 259 1.80 -15.00 -5.22
CA ASN A 259 0.58 -15.80 -5.15
C ASN A 259 -0.41 -15.51 -6.31
N ASN A 260 -0.53 -14.24 -6.73
CA ASN A 260 -1.31 -13.84 -7.91
C ASN A 260 -0.74 -14.54 -9.15
N GLU A 261 0.58 -14.41 -9.36
CA GLU A 261 1.28 -15.00 -10.50
C GLU A 261 1.17 -16.53 -10.52
N ALA A 262 1.31 -17.17 -9.36
CA ALA A 262 1.17 -18.63 -9.24
C ALA A 262 -0.25 -19.11 -9.56
N PHE A 263 -1.29 -18.41 -9.09
CA PHE A 263 -2.68 -18.77 -9.38
C PHE A 263 -3.04 -18.52 -10.85
N LEU A 264 -2.72 -17.33 -11.37
CA LEU A 264 -2.96 -16.95 -12.77
C LEU A 264 -2.16 -17.81 -13.76
N GLY A 265 -1.01 -18.34 -13.34
CA GLY A 265 -0.22 -19.33 -14.08
C GLY A 265 -0.71 -20.77 -13.93
N GLY A 266 -1.78 -21.02 -13.18
CA GLY A 266 -2.36 -22.35 -12.99
C GLY A 266 -1.51 -23.31 -12.15
N LYS A 267 -0.53 -22.80 -11.39
CA LYS A 267 0.43 -23.61 -10.61
C LYS A 267 -0.11 -24.07 -9.26
N ILE A 268 -1.17 -23.43 -8.78
CA ILE A 268 -1.81 -23.67 -7.48
C ILE A 268 -3.34 -23.71 -7.64
N ALA A 269 -4.03 -24.35 -6.69
CA ALA A 269 -5.48 -24.48 -6.70
C ALA A 269 -6.17 -23.58 -5.67
N MET A 270 -5.44 -23.16 -4.64
CA MET A 270 -5.91 -22.31 -3.57
C MET A 270 -4.89 -21.23 -3.24
N THR A 271 -5.36 -20.02 -2.99
CA THR A 271 -4.53 -18.93 -2.42
C THR A 271 -5.38 -17.90 -1.71
N PHE A 272 -4.77 -17.14 -0.80
CA PHE A 272 -5.40 -16.00 -0.16
C PHE A 272 -4.90 -14.72 -0.82
N ASN A 273 -5.83 -13.91 -1.30
CA ASN A 273 -5.51 -12.62 -1.91
C ASN A 273 -6.74 -11.71 -1.98
N GLY A 274 -6.52 -10.44 -2.31
CA GLY A 274 -7.56 -9.51 -2.72
C GLY A 274 -8.12 -9.83 -4.10
N PRO A 275 -9.08 -9.01 -4.59
CA PRO A 275 -9.78 -9.25 -5.85
C PRO A 275 -8.90 -9.08 -7.12
N SER A 276 -7.60 -8.78 -6.99
CA SER A 276 -6.68 -8.56 -8.10
C SER A 276 -6.55 -9.77 -9.03
N ILE A 277 -6.61 -11.00 -8.50
CA ILE A 277 -6.63 -12.21 -9.31
C ILE A 277 -7.86 -12.21 -10.23
N TYR A 278 -9.06 -11.97 -9.66
CA TYR A 278 -10.30 -11.94 -10.42
C TYR A 278 -10.28 -10.84 -11.48
N TYR A 279 -9.81 -9.64 -11.12
CA TYR A 279 -9.64 -8.52 -12.03
C TYR A 279 -8.83 -8.91 -13.27
N VAL A 280 -7.66 -9.55 -13.10
CA VAL A 280 -6.82 -9.95 -14.24
C VAL A 280 -7.48 -11.06 -15.06
N LEU A 281 -8.13 -12.03 -14.40
CA LEU A 281 -8.87 -13.08 -15.09
C LEU A 281 -9.96 -12.53 -16.00
N GLU A 282 -10.74 -11.56 -15.51
CA GLU A 282 -11.81 -10.90 -16.26
C GLU A 282 -11.26 -10.00 -17.37
N LYS A 283 -10.34 -9.09 -17.01
CA LYS A 283 -9.76 -8.10 -17.94
C LYS A 283 -9.11 -8.74 -19.16
N GLU A 284 -8.41 -9.85 -18.95
CA GLU A 284 -7.67 -10.55 -20.00
C GLU A 284 -8.43 -11.76 -20.56
N ASN A 285 -9.68 -12.00 -20.12
CA ASN A 285 -10.50 -13.14 -20.51
C ASN A 285 -9.74 -14.48 -20.41
N ARG A 286 -9.08 -14.71 -19.27
CA ARG A 286 -8.22 -15.88 -19.09
C ARG A 286 -9.05 -17.17 -19.00
N PRO A 287 -8.58 -18.30 -19.56
CA PRO A 287 -9.30 -19.58 -19.51
C PRO A 287 -9.60 -20.11 -18.11
N LEU A 288 -8.88 -19.62 -17.10
CA LEU A 288 -9.08 -19.98 -15.69
C LEU A 288 -10.33 -19.33 -15.06
N LEU A 289 -10.88 -18.28 -15.67
CA LEU A 289 -11.99 -17.50 -15.11
C LEU A 289 -13.22 -18.36 -14.78
N PRO A 290 -13.75 -19.23 -15.68
CA PRO A 290 -14.94 -20.02 -15.39
C PRO A 290 -14.75 -21.02 -14.25
N ASP A 291 -13.50 -21.43 -14.00
CA ASP A 291 -13.15 -22.38 -12.96
C ASP A 291 -12.63 -21.69 -11.67
N THR A 292 -12.74 -20.37 -11.55
CA THR A 292 -12.28 -19.63 -10.37
C THR A 292 -13.45 -19.19 -9.48
N LEU A 293 -13.39 -19.53 -8.20
CA LEU A 293 -14.38 -19.13 -7.20
C LEU A 293 -13.69 -18.40 -6.04
N MET A 294 -14.32 -17.35 -5.54
CA MET A 294 -13.92 -16.63 -4.32
C MET A 294 -14.78 -17.10 -3.14
N LEU A 295 -14.13 -17.54 -2.07
CA LEU A 295 -14.75 -17.94 -0.82
C LEU A 295 -14.35 -16.98 0.29
N VAL A 296 -15.23 -16.81 1.28
CA VAL A 296 -14.91 -16.09 2.52
C VAL A 296 -13.71 -16.75 3.20
N LYS A 297 -12.85 -15.98 3.89
CA LYS A 297 -11.69 -16.58 4.56
C LYS A 297 -12.12 -17.65 5.58
N PRO A 298 -11.33 -18.72 5.74
CA PRO A 298 -11.70 -19.81 6.62
C PRO A 298 -11.79 -19.38 8.09
N ALA A 299 -12.71 -19.99 8.82
CA ALA A 299 -12.79 -19.87 10.26
C ALA A 299 -11.69 -20.68 10.96
N GLY A 300 -11.33 -20.25 12.16
CA GLY A 300 -10.55 -21.05 13.12
C GLY A 300 -11.33 -21.27 14.41
N PRO A 301 -10.71 -21.88 15.42
CA PRO A 301 -11.38 -22.22 16.68
C PRO A 301 -11.99 -21.03 17.44
N ALA A 302 -11.47 -19.82 17.24
CA ALA A 302 -11.97 -18.59 17.86
C ALA A 302 -12.89 -17.76 16.94
N GLY A 303 -13.27 -18.31 15.78
CA GLY A 303 -14.16 -17.67 14.82
C GLY A 303 -13.47 -17.32 13.50
N GLN A 304 -14.22 -16.61 12.67
CA GLN A 304 -13.78 -16.19 11.33
C GLN A 304 -13.21 -14.77 11.39
N ASN A 305 -11.92 -14.64 11.14
CA ASN A 305 -11.25 -13.35 11.10
C ASN A 305 -10.65 -13.10 9.72
N HIS A 306 -10.82 -11.87 9.24
CA HIS A 306 -10.25 -11.39 7.99
C HIS A 306 -9.20 -10.34 8.31
N ASP A 307 -8.07 -10.43 7.62
CA ASP A 307 -7.18 -9.30 7.44
C ASP A 307 -7.81 -8.33 6.45
N VAL A 308 -7.71 -7.05 6.81
CA VAL A 308 -8.28 -5.96 6.06
C VAL A 308 -7.24 -4.85 6.02
N PHE A 309 -6.87 -4.42 4.81
CA PHE A 309 -6.06 -3.23 4.64
C PHE A 309 -6.98 -2.02 4.50
N LEU A 310 -6.97 -1.16 5.51
CA LEU A 310 -7.54 0.16 5.39
C LEU A 310 -6.48 1.08 4.80
N LEU A 311 -6.74 1.60 3.61
CA LEU A 311 -5.91 2.63 3.01
C LEU A 311 -6.53 3.99 3.26
N SER A 312 -5.67 4.94 3.63
CA SER A 312 -6.07 6.31 3.93
C SER A 312 -5.11 7.32 3.29
N TRP A 313 -5.59 8.52 3.05
CA TRP A 313 -4.77 9.67 2.69
C TRP A 313 -4.28 10.39 3.95
N GLY A 314 -2.98 10.59 4.07
CA GLY A 314 -2.35 11.44 5.06
C GLY A 314 -1.89 12.76 4.45
N VAL A 315 -2.05 13.85 5.19
CA VAL A 315 -1.41 15.15 4.90
C VAL A 315 -0.36 15.40 5.98
N PHE A 316 0.90 15.60 5.59
CA PHE A 316 2.01 15.67 6.53
C PHE A 316 2.31 17.10 6.99
N ASN A 317 2.62 17.29 8.28
CA ASN A 317 2.81 18.61 8.91
C ASN A 317 3.95 19.47 8.32
N GLY A 318 4.92 18.86 7.62
CA GLY A 318 6.06 19.56 7.01
C GLY A 318 5.74 20.25 5.67
N THR A 319 4.53 20.06 5.14
CA THR A 319 4.14 20.68 3.87
C THR A 319 4.11 22.21 3.93
N LYS A 320 4.62 22.86 2.89
CA LYS A 320 4.46 24.32 2.69
C LYS A 320 3.16 24.67 1.94
N HIS A 321 2.37 23.65 1.58
CA HIS A 321 1.23 23.74 0.68
C HIS A 321 -0.01 23.07 1.29
N ALA A 322 -0.24 23.27 2.60
CA ALA A 322 -1.30 22.59 3.37
C ALA A 322 -2.69 22.65 2.74
N GLU A 323 -3.13 23.83 2.28
CA GLU A 323 -4.45 23.98 1.66
C GLU A 323 -4.55 23.24 0.32
N LEU A 324 -3.49 23.26 -0.49
CA LEU A 324 -3.43 22.50 -1.75
C LEU A 324 -3.40 20.99 -1.48
N ALA A 325 -2.67 20.55 -0.46
CA ALA A 325 -2.63 19.15 -0.05
C ALA A 325 -4.01 18.64 0.38
N ARG A 326 -4.73 19.42 1.19
CA ARG A 326 -6.12 19.12 1.61
C ARG A 326 -7.09 19.13 0.43
N ASP A 327 -6.97 20.11 -0.46
CA ASP A 327 -7.79 20.24 -1.66
C ASP A 327 -7.58 19.05 -2.62
N LEU A 328 -6.36 18.56 -2.77
CA LEU A 328 -6.08 17.32 -3.51
C LEU A 328 -6.81 16.13 -2.87
N VAL A 329 -6.74 15.96 -1.55
CA VAL A 329 -7.45 14.86 -0.88
C VAL A 329 -8.97 14.98 -1.06
N ARG A 330 -9.54 16.18 -1.01
CA ARG A 330 -10.98 16.38 -1.33
C ARG A 330 -11.30 15.97 -2.77
N PHE A 331 -10.47 16.37 -3.72
CA PHE A 331 -10.64 16.01 -5.13
C PHE A 331 -10.54 14.49 -5.35
N LEU A 332 -9.57 13.82 -4.74
CA LEU A 332 -9.42 12.36 -4.88
C LEU A 332 -10.55 11.57 -4.21
N MET A 333 -11.29 12.22 -3.30
CA MET A 333 -12.43 11.64 -2.61
C MET A 333 -13.76 12.11 -3.20
N SER A 334 -13.78 12.91 -4.28
CA SER A 334 -15.03 13.24 -4.94
C SER A 334 -15.61 12.02 -5.68
N PRO A 335 -16.93 11.99 -5.92
CA PRO A 335 -17.56 10.91 -6.68
C PRO A 335 -17.14 10.80 -8.15
N ASP A 336 -16.70 11.93 -8.74
CA ASP A 336 -16.28 12.05 -10.15
C ASP A 336 -14.79 11.70 -10.33
#